data_AF-X1H2E4-F1
#
_entry.id   AF-X1H2E4-F1
#
_cell.length_a   1.000
_cell.length_b   1.000
_cell.length_c   1.000
_cell.angle_alpha   90.00
_cell.angle_beta   90.00
_cell.angle_gamma   90.00
#
_symmetry.space_group_name_H-M   'P 1'
#
loop_
_entity.id
_entity.type
_entity.pdbx_description
1 polymer ?
#
loop_
_entity_poly.entity_id
_entity_poly.type
_entity_poly.pdbx_seq_one_letter_code
_entity_poly.pdbx_strand_id
1 'polypeptide(L)'
;MTTATQMFLSSKSLINNPNNSVAGIMSDVELTSCSAMSRSFLLKAETNSNITKSASWNKYNQDLEKFVCRVEDCPKMSWRSLVCSRCGRIVKQNIAKLTCLSPYCRDDECIKNRVRIAQAYFEALKIKSPNLLHIIFGFAYINRFTDEEKEKQARVFSLLEKEMERLGTPLHMVAVRDIKEIDLKPLTPLYVHYHTANLPVKDWRKFRQNLYRAREKIIKKSGVEFSFKFKHYRNQRGLFKYFAHRVAGVFGI
;
A
#
# COMPACT_ATOMS: atom_id res chain seq x y z
N MET A 1 8.11 29.22 -6.07
CA MET A 1 8.68 27.89 -6.37
C MET A 1 8.37 26.99 -5.18
N THR A 2 7.41 26.07 -5.32
CA THR A 2 7.01 25.15 -4.24
C THR A 2 7.72 23.82 -4.41
N THR A 3 8.60 23.49 -3.47
CA THR A 3 9.24 22.19 -3.28
C THR A 3 8.18 21.11 -3.07
N ALA A 4 8.26 20.02 -3.83
CA ALA A 4 7.40 18.86 -3.64
C ALA A 4 7.86 18.10 -2.39
N THR A 5 7.08 18.19 -1.32
CA THR A 5 7.26 17.40 -0.09
C THR A 5 7.01 15.92 -0.39
N GLN A 6 8.04 15.08 -0.24
CA GLN A 6 7.86 13.64 -0.05
C GLN A 6 7.09 13.42 1.25
N MET A 7 5.89 12.84 1.19
CA MET A 7 5.22 12.29 2.38
C MET A 7 5.37 10.77 2.38
N PHE A 8 6.21 10.29 3.30
CA PHE A 8 6.17 8.91 3.78
C PHE A 8 5.08 8.80 4.84
N LEU A 9 4.13 7.90 4.64
CA LEU A 9 3.16 7.54 5.68
C LEU A 9 3.91 6.78 6.79
N SER A 10 4.16 7.51 7.89
CA SER A 10 4.50 6.98 9.21
C SER A 10 3.19 6.84 9.99
N SER A 11 2.82 5.61 10.34
CA SER A 11 1.63 5.27 11.12
C SER A 11 1.86 5.46 12.62
N LYS A 12 2.27 6.67 13.03
CA LYS A 12 2.31 7.07 14.44
C LYS A 12 1.68 8.44 14.60
N SER A 13 0.40 8.45 15.00
CA SER A 13 -0.29 9.45 15.84
C SER A 13 -1.75 9.68 15.44
N LEU A 14 -2.60 8.69 15.66
CA LEU A 14 -4.02 8.96 15.93
C LEU A 14 -4.51 7.84 16.84
N ILE A 15 -4.57 8.11 18.14
CA ILE A 15 -5.54 7.67 19.16
C ILE A 15 -4.90 8.07 20.50
N ASN A 16 -5.26 9.26 20.96
CA ASN A 16 -5.29 9.58 22.38
C ASN A 16 -6.71 10.11 22.64
N ASN A 17 -7.57 9.24 23.17
CA ASN A 17 -8.53 9.65 24.19
C ASN A 17 -8.96 8.41 24.99
N PRO A 18 -8.73 8.36 26.31
CA PRO A 18 -9.20 7.28 27.16
C PRO A 18 -10.66 7.51 27.53
N ASN A 19 -11.38 6.40 27.75
CA ASN A 19 -12.71 6.25 28.37
C ASN A 19 -13.74 5.58 27.45
N ASN A 20 -13.77 4.25 27.50
CA ASN A 20 -14.93 3.56 28.05
C ASN A 20 -14.66 2.05 28.12
N SER A 21 -14.62 1.56 29.35
CA SER A 21 -14.71 0.14 29.69
C SER A 21 -16.13 -0.35 29.43
N VAL A 22 -16.30 -1.38 28.60
CA VAL A 22 -17.32 -2.41 28.81
C VAL A 22 -16.75 -3.74 28.34
N ALA A 23 -16.57 -4.65 29.31
CA ALA A 23 -16.32 -6.06 29.08
C ALA A 23 -17.55 -6.72 28.45
N GLY A 24 -17.34 -7.63 27.50
CA GLY A 24 -18.39 -8.42 26.89
C GLY A 24 -17.81 -9.66 26.24
N ILE A 25 -17.93 -10.78 26.96
CA ILE A 25 -17.65 -12.15 26.52
C ILE A 25 -18.69 -12.57 25.46
N MET A 26 -18.34 -13.55 24.61
CA MET A 26 -19.13 -14.37 23.66
C MET A 26 -18.66 -14.18 22.21
N SER A 27 -18.47 -15.20 21.39
CA SER A 27 -18.45 -16.67 21.51
C SER A 27 -17.94 -17.18 20.16
N ASP A 28 -17.40 -18.40 20.14
CA ASP A 28 -16.80 -19.04 18.97
C ASP A 28 -17.69 -19.00 17.72
N VAL A 29 -17.13 -18.48 16.61
CA VAL A 29 -17.65 -18.68 15.26
C VAL A 29 -16.62 -19.49 14.49
N GLU A 30 -17.04 -20.67 14.05
CA GLU A 30 -16.25 -21.65 13.33
C GLU A 30 -15.68 -21.08 12.02
N LEU A 31 -14.35 -20.92 11.98
CA LEU A 31 -13.56 -20.71 10.76
C LEU A 31 -13.20 -22.08 10.16
N THR A 32 -14.17 -22.72 9.50
CA THR A 32 -14.00 -24.01 8.80
C THR A 32 -13.94 -23.80 7.30
N SER A 33 -12.74 -23.50 6.78
CA SER A 33 -12.30 -23.93 5.43
C SER A 33 -10.82 -23.66 5.14
N CYS A 34 -10.14 -22.76 5.86
CA CYS A 34 -8.68 -22.53 5.70
C CYS A 34 -7.79 -23.19 6.77
N SER A 35 -8.34 -23.58 7.92
CA SER A 35 -7.58 -24.03 9.10
C SER A 35 -7.02 -25.45 9.00
N ALA A 36 -7.53 -26.28 8.07
CA ALA A 36 -7.12 -27.66 7.91
C ALA A 36 -5.73 -27.83 7.27
N MET A 37 -5.24 -26.84 6.49
CA MET A 37 -3.92 -26.94 5.85
C MET A 37 -2.76 -26.51 6.76
N SER A 38 -3.02 -25.74 7.83
CA SER A 38 -1.94 -25.16 8.65
C SER A 38 -1.61 -25.97 9.91
N ARG A 39 -2.46 -26.92 10.34
CA ARG A 39 -2.25 -27.66 11.61
C ARG A 39 -1.30 -28.85 11.49
N SER A 40 -1.09 -29.45 10.32
CA SER A 40 -0.25 -30.66 10.22
C SER A 40 1.26 -30.39 10.18
N PHE A 41 1.69 -29.13 10.09
CA PHE A 41 3.12 -28.76 9.94
C PHE A 41 3.76 -28.16 11.20
N LEU A 42 3.01 -27.99 12.30
CA LEU A 42 3.48 -27.31 13.51
C LEU A 42 4.25 -28.20 14.51
N LEU A 43 4.49 -29.48 14.21
CA LEU A 43 5.20 -30.40 15.09
C LEU A 43 6.54 -30.83 14.49
N LYS A 44 7.51 -29.91 14.42
CA LYS A 44 8.97 -30.17 14.41
C LYS A 44 9.77 -28.88 14.19
N ALA A 45 9.84 -28.02 15.20
CA ALA A 45 10.89 -27.00 15.29
C ALA A 45 10.99 -26.42 16.71
N GLU A 46 11.35 -27.25 17.68
CA GLU A 46 12.03 -26.77 18.88
C GLU A 46 13.51 -27.10 18.70
N THR A 47 14.39 -26.10 18.61
CA THR A 47 15.18 -25.71 19.78
C THR A 47 15.74 -24.30 19.67
N ASN A 48 15.34 -23.46 20.62
CA ASN A 48 16.10 -22.44 21.36
C ASN A 48 17.08 -21.51 20.61
N SER A 49 16.53 -20.41 20.08
CA SER A 49 17.11 -19.04 20.08
C SER A 49 16.20 -17.96 19.46
N ASN A 50 14.94 -18.28 19.12
CA ASN A 50 14.15 -17.51 18.14
C ASN A 50 12.86 -16.84 18.66
N ILE A 51 12.65 -16.69 19.97
CA ILE A 51 11.33 -16.28 20.52
C ILE A 51 10.93 -14.84 20.11
N THR A 52 11.86 -13.91 19.90
CA THR A 52 11.54 -12.56 19.40
C THR A 52 11.42 -12.50 17.87
N LYS A 53 12.18 -13.31 17.12
CA LYS A 53 12.03 -13.42 15.66
C LYS A 53 10.72 -14.13 15.27
N SER A 54 10.31 -15.16 16.01
CA SER A 54 9.10 -15.94 15.74
C SER A 54 7.81 -15.14 15.90
N ALA A 55 7.72 -14.25 16.89
CA ALA A 55 6.56 -13.37 17.07
C ALA A 55 6.41 -12.35 15.92
N SER A 56 7.52 -11.76 15.46
CA SER A 56 7.53 -10.83 14.31
C SER A 56 7.26 -11.53 12.97
N TRP A 57 7.63 -12.82 12.88
CA TRP A 57 7.43 -13.67 11.73
C TRP A 57 5.96 -14.10 11.62
N ASN A 58 5.36 -14.48 12.76
CA ASN A 58 3.93 -14.81 12.85
C ASN A 58 3.04 -13.63 12.48
N LYS A 59 3.35 -12.40 12.93
CA LYS A 59 2.52 -11.23 12.60
C LYS A 59 2.55 -10.88 11.11
N TYR A 60 3.72 -10.92 10.46
CA TYR A 60 3.81 -10.61 9.03
C TYR A 60 3.16 -11.68 8.16
N ASN A 61 3.37 -12.96 8.48
CA ASN A 61 2.68 -14.03 7.77
C ASN A 61 1.16 -13.93 7.97
N GLN A 62 0.69 -13.54 9.16
CA GLN A 62 -0.74 -13.25 9.38
C GLN A 62 -1.25 -12.04 8.60
N ASP A 63 -0.46 -10.96 8.48
CA ASP A 63 -0.87 -9.78 7.71
C ASP A 63 -0.83 -10.05 6.19
N LEU A 64 0.11 -10.88 5.74
CA LEU A 64 0.20 -11.38 4.36
C LEU A 64 -0.91 -12.40 4.07
N GLU A 65 -1.22 -13.31 4.99
CA GLU A 65 -2.33 -14.26 4.88
C GLU A 65 -3.67 -13.53 4.91
N LYS A 66 -3.89 -12.53 5.78
CA LYS A 66 -5.09 -11.67 5.74
C LYS A 66 -5.17 -10.84 4.46
N PHE A 67 -4.02 -10.57 3.83
CA PHE A 67 -3.96 -9.87 2.55
C PHE A 67 -4.31 -10.78 1.37
N VAL A 68 -3.80 -12.01 1.37
CA VAL A 68 -4.09 -13.06 0.38
C VAL A 68 -5.53 -13.55 0.56
N CYS A 69 -5.86 -13.99 1.76
CA CYS A 69 -7.18 -14.42 2.24
C CYS A 69 -7.96 -13.24 2.82
N ARG A 70 -8.08 -12.15 2.03
CA ARG A 70 -8.91 -11.00 2.41
C ARG A 70 -10.27 -11.47 2.94
N VAL A 71 -10.70 -10.87 4.04
CA VAL A 71 -11.92 -11.25 4.74
C VAL A 71 -13.13 -10.92 3.87
N GLU A 72 -14.02 -11.89 3.67
CA GLU A 72 -15.27 -11.71 2.92
C GLU A 72 -16.16 -10.67 3.61
N ASP A 73 -16.29 -10.78 4.94
CA ASP A 73 -17.01 -9.83 5.78
C ASP A 73 -16.06 -8.92 6.57
N CYS A 74 -16.28 -7.60 6.51
CA CYS A 74 -15.44 -6.64 7.23
C CYS A 74 -15.77 -6.65 8.74
N PRO A 75 -14.89 -7.12 9.65
CA PRO A 75 -15.16 -7.09 11.09
C PRO A 75 -15.17 -5.66 11.68
N LYS A 76 -14.77 -4.66 10.88
CA LYS A 76 -14.73 -3.23 11.24
C LYS A 76 -15.70 -2.39 10.41
N MET A 77 -16.79 -2.98 9.92
CA MET A 77 -17.82 -2.22 9.22
C MET A 77 -18.51 -1.27 10.18
N SER A 78 -18.51 0.02 9.84
CA SER A 78 -19.39 0.98 10.50
C SER A 78 -20.77 0.87 9.88
N TRP A 79 -21.78 0.72 10.74
CA TRP A 79 -23.17 0.61 10.33
C TRP A 79 -23.99 1.77 10.87
N ARG A 80 -24.99 2.23 10.10
CA ARG A 80 -26.06 3.09 10.59
C ARG A 80 -27.12 2.22 11.24
N SER A 81 -27.56 2.64 12.41
CA SER A 81 -28.75 2.10 13.09
C SER A 81 -29.85 3.16 13.06
N LEU A 82 -31.11 2.70 12.94
CA LEU A 82 -32.27 3.55 13.12
C LEU A 82 -32.49 3.76 14.62
N VAL A 83 -32.59 5.02 15.05
CA VAL A 83 -32.85 5.39 16.44
C VAL A 83 -34.12 6.23 16.54
N CYS A 84 -34.86 6.08 17.63
CA CYS A 84 -36.00 6.93 17.94
C CYS A 84 -35.50 8.34 18.23
N SER A 85 -35.97 9.33 17.46
CA SER A 85 -35.55 10.73 17.59
C SER A 85 -35.91 11.35 18.95
N ARG A 86 -36.90 10.81 19.67
CA ARG A 86 -37.35 11.32 20.96
C ARG A 86 -36.59 10.76 22.17
N CYS A 87 -36.25 9.47 22.16
CA CYS A 87 -35.67 8.80 23.33
C CYS A 87 -34.30 8.14 23.05
N GLY A 88 -33.78 8.23 21.83
CA GLY A 88 -32.49 7.66 21.45
C GLY A 88 -32.44 6.13 21.38
N ARG A 89 -33.53 5.43 21.75
CA ARG A 89 -33.59 3.96 21.68
C ARG A 89 -33.39 3.49 20.25
N ILE A 90 -32.53 2.48 20.08
CA ILE A 90 -32.30 1.85 18.78
C ILE A 90 -33.57 1.09 18.38
N VAL A 91 -34.17 1.51 17.27
CA VAL A 91 -35.38 0.90 16.67
C VAL A 91 -34.98 -0.26 15.76
N LYS A 92 -33.88 -0.11 15.02
CA LYS A 92 -33.35 -1.16 14.13
C LYS A 92 -31.84 -1.03 13.99
N GLN A 93 -31.11 -2.10 14.27
CA GLN A 93 -29.65 -2.12 14.12
C GLN A 93 -29.22 -2.37 12.67
N ASN A 94 -28.05 -1.84 12.30
CA ASN A 94 -27.34 -2.16 11.06
C ASN A 94 -28.17 -2.01 9.77
N ILE A 95 -28.97 -0.95 9.67
CA ILE A 95 -29.86 -0.70 8.54
C ILE A 95 -29.15 -0.25 7.26
N ALA A 96 -27.95 0.31 7.37
CA ALA A 96 -27.16 0.72 6.22
C ALA A 96 -25.66 0.65 6.52
N LYS A 97 -24.88 0.17 5.54
CA LYS A 97 -23.41 0.21 5.58
C LYS A 97 -22.95 1.66 5.43
N LEU A 98 -22.14 2.16 6.36
CA LEU A 98 -21.60 3.52 6.29
C LEU A 98 -20.32 3.54 5.46
N THR A 99 -19.28 2.88 5.96
CA THR A 99 -17.96 2.80 5.33
C THR A 99 -17.13 1.72 6.02
N CYS A 100 -16.34 0.94 5.28
CA CYS A 100 -15.21 0.19 5.84
C CYS A 100 -13.92 0.62 5.12
N LEU A 101 -12.97 1.10 5.92
CA LEU A 101 -11.65 1.56 5.46
C LEU A 101 -10.58 0.46 5.57
N SER A 102 -10.96 -0.74 6.01
CA SER A 102 -10.03 -1.87 6.11
C SER A 102 -9.43 -2.16 4.73
N PRO A 103 -8.09 -2.11 4.57
CA PRO A 103 -7.46 -2.43 3.29
C PRO A 103 -7.61 -3.92 2.93
N TYR A 104 -8.01 -4.75 3.89
CA TYR A 104 -8.15 -6.21 3.76
C TYR A 104 -9.58 -6.66 3.45
N CYS A 105 -10.53 -5.75 3.26
CA CYS A 105 -11.92 -6.10 2.97
C CYS A 105 -12.17 -6.26 1.46
N ARG A 106 -12.82 -7.37 1.07
CA ARG A 106 -13.23 -7.67 -0.32
C ARG A 106 -14.53 -7.00 -0.76
N ASP A 107 -15.35 -6.51 0.16
CA ASP A 107 -16.63 -5.89 -0.16
C ASP A 107 -16.46 -4.73 -1.17
N ASP A 108 -17.24 -4.78 -2.25
CA ASP A 108 -17.15 -3.87 -3.37
C ASP A 108 -17.40 -2.41 -2.99
N GLU A 109 -18.31 -2.15 -2.04
CA GLU A 109 -18.58 -0.80 -1.56
C GLU A 109 -17.38 -0.24 -0.81
N CYS A 110 -16.68 -1.09 -0.05
CA CYS A 110 -15.47 -0.73 0.67
C CYS A 110 -14.33 -0.40 -0.31
N ILE A 111 -14.15 -1.20 -1.36
CA ILE A 111 -13.18 -0.91 -2.42
C ILE A 111 -13.53 0.41 -3.11
N LYS A 112 -14.79 0.61 -3.52
CA LYS A 112 -15.26 1.85 -4.17
C LYS A 112 -15.01 3.07 -3.28
N ASN A 113 -15.24 2.95 -1.98
CA ASN A 113 -15.00 4.04 -1.04
C ASN A 113 -13.50 4.36 -0.91
N ARG A 114 -12.63 3.34 -0.79
CA ARG A 114 -11.17 3.54 -0.76
C ARG A 114 -10.66 4.18 -2.05
N VAL A 115 -11.17 3.76 -3.21
CA VAL A 115 -10.84 4.37 -4.51
C VAL A 115 -11.25 5.84 -4.51
N ARG A 116 -12.46 6.18 -4.02
CA ARG A 116 -12.95 7.57 -3.96
C ARG A 116 -12.05 8.44 -3.09
N ILE A 117 -11.66 7.97 -1.91
CA ILE A 117 -10.76 8.68 -0.99
C ILE A 117 -9.39 8.89 -1.63
N ALA A 118 -8.82 7.84 -2.25
CA ALA A 118 -7.53 7.94 -2.94
C ALA A 118 -7.59 8.89 -4.14
N GLN A 119 -8.68 8.90 -4.91
CA GLN A 119 -8.89 9.86 -6.01
C GLN A 119 -8.89 11.30 -5.50
N ALA A 120 -9.66 11.59 -4.45
CA ALA A 120 -9.72 12.92 -3.84
C ALA A 120 -8.33 13.39 -3.38
N TYR A 121 -7.51 12.48 -2.84
CA TYR A 121 -6.12 12.79 -2.48
C TYR A 121 -5.28 13.19 -3.71
N PHE A 122 -5.34 12.44 -4.82
CA PHE A 122 -4.58 12.79 -6.02
C PHE A 122 -5.08 14.09 -6.68
N GLU A 123 -6.39 14.35 -6.62
CA GLU A 123 -6.98 15.62 -7.09
C GLU A 123 -6.48 16.82 -6.26
N ALA A 124 -6.30 16.64 -4.95
CA ALA A 124 -5.77 17.67 -4.06
C ALA A 124 -4.31 18.07 -4.33
N LEU A 125 -3.55 17.28 -5.12
CA LEU A 125 -2.16 17.61 -5.49
C LEU A 125 -2.05 18.79 -6.46
N LYS A 126 -3.17 19.30 -7.02
CA LYS A 126 -3.22 20.48 -7.90
C LYS A 126 -2.27 20.43 -9.11
N ILE A 127 -1.92 19.22 -9.57
CA ILE A 127 -1.13 19.04 -10.79
C ILE A 127 -2.01 19.49 -11.97
N LYS A 128 -1.55 20.48 -12.76
CA LYS A 128 -2.34 21.06 -13.87
C LYS A 128 -2.06 20.41 -15.23
N SER A 129 -1.03 19.58 -15.33
CA SER A 129 -0.64 18.98 -16.61
C SER A 129 -1.69 17.95 -17.06
N PRO A 130 -2.28 18.09 -18.27
CA PRO A 130 -3.34 17.18 -18.74
C PRO A 130 -2.80 15.78 -19.05
N ASN A 131 -1.52 15.67 -19.37
CA ASN A 131 -0.83 14.42 -19.63
C ASN A 131 0.35 14.27 -18.67
N LEU A 132 0.57 13.05 -18.19
CA LEU A 132 1.67 12.70 -17.30
C LEU A 132 2.42 11.50 -17.88
N LEU A 133 3.73 11.50 -17.71
CA LEU A 133 4.57 10.39 -18.12
C LEU A 133 4.43 9.27 -17.10
N HIS A 134 3.96 8.10 -17.55
CA HIS A 134 3.88 6.91 -16.71
C HIS A 134 5.18 6.11 -16.76
N ILE A 135 5.91 6.08 -15.64
CA ILE A 135 7.12 5.28 -15.46
C ILE A 135 6.83 4.19 -14.43
N ILE A 136 7.38 3.00 -14.63
CA ILE A 136 7.34 1.92 -13.64
C ILE A 136 8.76 1.69 -13.14
N PHE A 137 8.97 1.74 -11.83
CA PHE A 137 10.23 1.37 -11.18
C PHE A 137 10.06 0.02 -10.49
N GLY A 138 10.82 -0.98 -10.90
CA GLY A 138 10.75 -2.33 -10.35
C GLY A 138 11.99 -2.65 -9.53
N PHE A 139 11.81 -3.18 -8.32
CA PHE A 139 12.90 -3.61 -7.45
C PHE A 139 13.14 -5.12 -7.58
N ALA A 140 14.28 -5.57 -7.05
CA ALA A 140 14.56 -6.98 -6.93
C ALA A 140 13.46 -7.70 -6.15
N TYR A 141 13.31 -8.99 -6.44
CA TYR A 141 12.43 -9.88 -5.74
C TYR A 141 12.83 -9.99 -4.26
N ILE A 142 11.86 -9.90 -3.36
CA ILE A 142 12.09 -10.00 -1.92
C ILE A 142 11.14 -11.03 -1.32
N ASN A 143 11.60 -11.78 -0.33
CA ASN A 143 10.73 -12.75 0.35
C ASN A 143 9.76 -12.06 1.33
N ARG A 144 10.16 -10.87 1.83
CA ARG A 144 9.41 -10.12 2.82
C ARG A 144 9.51 -8.62 2.55
N PHE A 145 8.38 -7.92 2.54
CA PHE A 145 8.38 -6.46 2.48
C PHE A 145 8.34 -5.87 3.89
N THR A 146 9.52 -5.67 4.48
CA THR A 146 9.71 -5.08 5.81
C THR A 146 9.75 -3.54 5.74
N ASP A 147 9.66 -2.88 6.90
CA ASP A 147 9.92 -1.44 7.01
C ASP A 147 11.35 -1.07 6.53
N GLU A 148 12.33 -1.94 6.78
CA GLU A 148 13.69 -1.78 6.28
C GLU A 148 13.74 -1.76 4.74
N GLU A 149 13.03 -2.68 4.08
CA GLU A 149 12.92 -2.69 2.61
C GLU A 149 12.18 -1.44 2.09
N LYS A 150 11.15 -0.98 2.81
CA LYS A 150 10.45 0.28 2.50
C LYS A 150 11.42 1.47 2.57
N GLU A 151 12.26 1.55 3.61
CA GLU A 151 13.26 2.60 3.78
C GLU A 151 14.39 2.53 2.74
N LYS A 152 14.86 1.33 2.37
CA LYS A 152 15.84 1.16 1.29
C LYS A 152 15.29 1.70 -0.04
N GLN A 153 14.06 1.33 -0.40
CA GLN A 153 13.43 1.78 -1.64
C GLN A 153 13.14 3.29 -1.62
N ALA A 154 12.68 3.82 -0.48
CA ALA A 154 12.53 5.25 -0.23
C ALA A 154 13.82 6.03 -0.49
N ARG A 155 14.94 5.51 0.04
CA ARG A 155 16.27 6.11 -0.14
C ARG A 155 16.70 6.10 -1.60
N VAL A 156 16.40 5.03 -2.36
CA VAL A 156 16.65 4.99 -3.81
C VAL A 156 15.92 6.12 -4.52
N PHE A 157 14.64 6.36 -4.24
CA PHE A 157 13.89 7.47 -4.83
C PHE A 157 14.47 8.85 -4.47
N SER A 158 14.82 9.08 -3.20
CA SER A 158 15.46 10.34 -2.79
C SER A 158 16.81 10.57 -3.49
N LEU A 159 17.62 9.53 -3.64
CA LEU A 159 18.88 9.63 -4.39
C LEU A 159 18.64 9.87 -5.88
N LEU A 160 17.59 9.27 -6.45
CA LEU A 160 17.21 9.44 -7.85
C LEU A 160 16.74 10.86 -8.14
N GLU A 161 15.89 11.44 -7.30
CA GLU A 161 15.45 12.83 -7.42
C GLU A 161 16.64 13.80 -7.41
N LYS A 162 17.54 13.68 -6.42
CA LYS A 162 18.74 14.53 -6.29
C LYS A 162 19.68 14.38 -7.48
N GLU A 163 19.89 13.16 -7.96
CA GLU A 163 20.80 12.94 -9.09
C GLU A 163 20.20 13.45 -10.41
N MET A 164 18.91 13.28 -10.61
CA MET A 164 18.21 13.78 -11.80
C MET A 164 18.15 15.31 -11.83
N GLU A 165 17.98 15.95 -10.67
CA GLU A 165 18.12 17.39 -10.50
C GLU A 165 19.53 17.87 -10.86
N ARG A 166 20.57 17.21 -10.31
CA ARG A 166 21.98 17.51 -10.63
C ARG A 166 22.31 17.38 -12.12
N LEU A 167 21.65 16.46 -12.83
CA LEU A 167 21.82 16.26 -14.27
C LEU A 167 20.98 17.23 -15.13
N GLY A 168 20.27 18.17 -14.50
CA GLY A 168 19.47 19.19 -15.17
C GLY A 168 18.15 18.66 -15.76
N THR A 169 17.66 17.53 -15.26
CA THR A 169 16.39 16.90 -15.67
C THR A 169 15.63 16.43 -14.44
N PRO A 170 15.07 17.33 -13.62
CA PRO A 170 14.46 16.97 -12.34
C PRO A 170 13.30 15.98 -12.51
N LEU A 171 13.14 15.11 -11.52
CA LEU A 171 11.97 14.23 -11.40
C LEU A 171 10.90 14.93 -10.56
N HIS A 172 9.72 15.09 -11.13
CA HIS A 172 8.54 15.63 -10.46
C HIS A 172 7.46 14.57 -10.53
N MET A 173 7.50 13.62 -9.60
CA MET A 173 6.68 12.42 -9.68
C MET A 173 5.84 12.17 -8.43
N VAL A 174 4.65 11.65 -8.67
CA VAL A 174 3.84 10.96 -7.66
C VAL A 174 4.06 9.47 -7.87
N ALA A 175 4.39 8.73 -6.80
CA ALA A 175 4.63 7.29 -6.87
C ALA A 175 3.58 6.52 -6.06
N VAL A 176 3.04 5.46 -6.64
CA VAL A 176 2.21 4.47 -5.93
C VAL A 176 2.87 3.12 -5.99
N ARG A 177 2.98 2.48 -4.82
CA ARG A 177 3.52 1.13 -4.69
C ARG A 177 2.51 0.11 -5.21
N ASP A 178 3.01 -0.90 -5.89
CA ASP A 178 2.27 -2.07 -6.33
C ASP A 178 3.10 -3.32 -6.04
N ILE A 179 2.47 -4.32 -5.47
CA ILE A 179 3.11 -5.60 -5.15
C ILE A 179 2.44 -6.63 -6.02
N LYS A 180 3.24 -7.24 -6.90
CA LYS A 180 2.79 -8.36 -7.71
C LYS A 180 3.23 -9.64 -7.02
N GLU A 181 2.25 -10.44 -6.62
CA GLU A 181 2.48 -11.82 -6.20
C GLU A 181 2.72 -12.68 -7.44
N ILE A 182 3.74 -13.53 -7.37
CA ILE A 182 3.91 -14.63 -8.32
C ILE A 182 3.46 -15.87 -7.58
N ASP A 183 2.27 -16.37 -7.89
CA ASP A 183 1.65 -17.58 -7.36
C ASP A 183 1.50 -17.65 -5.82
N LEU A 184 0.28 -17.90 -5.36
CA LEU A 184 -0.15 -17.93 -3.95
C LEU A 184 0.43 -19.13 -3.17
N LYS A 185 1.76 -19.22 -3.08
CA LYS A 185 2.46 -20.20 -2.25
C LYS A 185 3.23 -19.44 -1.16
N PRO A 186 3.25 -19.93 0.09
CA PRO A 186 3.75 -19.20 1.26
C PRO A 186 5.26 -18.85 1.27
N LEU A 187 5.96 -19.01 0.15
CA LEU A 187 7.39 -18.75 -0.01
C LEU A 187 7.72 -18.08 -1.36
N THR A 188 6.74 -17.60 -2.11
CA THR A 188 7.03 -16.97 -3.40
C THR A 188 7.58 -15.56 -3.22
N PRO A 189 8.64 -15.22 -3.97
CA PRO A 189 9.22 -13.90 -3.89
C PRO A 189 8.24 -12.84 -4.36
N LEU A 190 8.12 -11.77 -3.58
CA LEU A 190 7.33 -10.59 -3.89
C LEU A 190 8.07 -9.71 -4.89
N TYR A 191 7.38 -9.31 -5.95
CA TYR A 191 7.86 -8.27 -6.85
C TYR A 191 7.27 -6.92 -6.46
N VAL A 192 8.09 -6.09 -5.82
CA VAL A 192 7.71 -4.71 -5.48
C VAL A 192 8.07 -3.80 -6.64
N HIS A 193 7.07 -3.07 -7.12
CA HIS A 193 7.28 -2.03 -8.11
C HIS A 193 6.44 -0.79 -7.80
N TYR A 194 6.79 0.32 -8.42
CA TYR A 194 6.14 1.60 -8.22
C TYR A 194 5.67 2.11 -9.57
N HIS A 195 4.39 2.44 -9.68
CA HIS A 195 3.89 3.21 -10.79
C HIS A 195 4.04 4.69 -10.44
N THR A 196 4.68 5.45 -11.32
CA THR A 196 4.92 6.87 -11.10
C THR A 196 4.33 7.71 -12.21
N ALA A 197 3.82 8.88 -11.81
CA ALA A 197 3.28 9.89 -12.68
C ALA A 197 4.21 11.09 -12.64
N ASN A 198 5.07 11.22 -13.65
CA ASN A 198 6.00 12.33 -13.77
C ASN A 198 5.38 13.44 -14.63
N LEU A 199 5.72 14.71 -14.34
CA LEU A 199 5.38 15.82 -15.23
C LEU A 199 5.96 15.60 -16.64
N PRO A 200 5.37 16.22 -17.68
CA PRO A 200 5.93 16.16 -19.02
C PRO A 200 7.37 16.64 -19.08
N VAL A 201 8.16 15.95 -19.88
CA VAL A 201 9.56 16.27 -20.09
C VAL A 201 9.73 16.86 -21.49
N LYS A 202 10.40 18.02 -21.56
CA LYS A 202 10.62 18.74 -22.83
C LYS A 202 11.57 17.96 -23.75
N ASP A 203 12.67 17.46 -23.20
CA ASP A 203 13.67 16.66 -23.93
C ASP A 203 13.63 15.21 -23.44
N TRP A 204 12.86 14.39 -24.16
CA TRP A 204 12.68 12.97 -23.86
C TRP A 204 14.00 12.18 -23.93
N ARG A 205 14.83 12.48 -24.92
CA ARG A 205 16.08 11.74 -25.16
C ARG A 205 17.06 11.99 -24.02
N LYS A 206 17.26 13.26 -23.65
CA LYS A 206 18.12 13.65 -22.52
C LYS A 206 17.59 13.10 -21.20
N PHE A 207 16.28 13.21 -20.96
CA PHE A 207 15.66 12.66 -19.75
C PHE A 207 15.91 11.16 -19.60
N ARG A 208 15.69 10.38 -20.67
CA ARG A 208 15.93 8.93 -20.67
C ARG A 208 17.39 8.60 -20.42
N GLN A 209 18.32 9.27 -21.11
CA GLN A 209 19.77 9.06 -20.93
C GLN A 209 20.21 9.37 -19.50
N ASN A 210 19.75 10.49 -18.93
CA ASN A 210 20.04 10.87 -17.56
C ASN A 210 19.46 9.87 -16.56
N LEU A 211 18.27 9.31 -16.81
CA LEU A 211 17.68 8.31 -15.92
C LEU A 211 18.50 7.01 -15.88
N TYR A 212 19.04 6.55 -17.03
CA TYR A 212 19.97 5.41 -17.04
C TYR A 212 21.26 5.72 -16.27
N ARG A 213 21.87 6.88 -16.51
CA ARG A 213 23.09 7.31 -15.80
C ARG A 213 22.87 7.42 -14.29
N ALA A 214 21.74 8.00 -13.88
CA ALA A 214 21.37 8.13 -12.48
C ALA A 214 21.17 6.74 -11.85
N ARG A 215 20.48 5.83 -12.53
CA ARG A 215 20.30 4.44 -12.08
C ARG A 215 21.63 3.75 -11.79
N GLU A 216 22.57 3.75 -12.74
CA GLU A 216 23.87 3.09 -12.56
C GLU A 216 24.61 3.62 -11.33
N LYS A 217 24.64 4.95 -11.18
CA LYS A 217 25.28 5.60 -10.03
C LYS A 217 24.60 5.24 -8.71
N ILE A 218 23.27 5.17 -8.69
CA ILE A 218 22.50 4.87 -7.47
C ILE A 218 22.63 3.42 -7.08
N ILE A 219 22.63 2.48 -8.04
CA ILE A 219 22.91 1.06 -7.75
C ILE A 219 24.28 0.93 -7.10
N LYS A 220 25.32 1.55 -7.69
CA LYS A 220 26.67 1.56 -7.12
C LYS A 220 26.72 2.17 -5.72
N LYS A 221 25.95 3.23 -5.46
CA LYS A 221 25.95 3.95 -4.18
C LYS A 221 25.13 3.28 -3.08
N SER A 222 23.99 2.68 -3.44
CA SER A 222 23.02 2.14 -2.48
C SER A 222 23.12 0.64 -2.30
N GLY A 223 23.71 -0.08 -3.26
CA GLY A 223 23.68 -1.54 -3.31
C GLY A 223 22.29 -2.12 -3.65
N VAL A 224 21.29 -1.27 -3.92
CA VAL A 224 19.93 -1.71 -4.21
C VAL A 224 19.70 -1.72 -5.70
N GLU A 225 19.49 -2.91 -6.26
CA GLU A 225 19.13 -3.06 -7.66
C GLU A 225 17.68 -2.65 -7.92
N PHE A 226 17.50 -1.87 -8.99
CA PHE A 226 16.19 -1.54 -9.51
C PHE A 226 16.24 -1.39 -11.03
N SER A 227 15.08 -1.45 -11.66
CA SER A 227 14.87 -1.27 -13.10
C SER A 227 13.78 -0.23 -13.31
N PHE A 228 13.70 0.31 -14.53
CA PHE A 228 12.56 1.15 -14.90
C PHE A 228 12.07 0.86 -16.30
N LYS A 229 10.76 1.04 -16.51
CA LYS A 229 10.09 0.90 -17.80
C LYS A 229 9.21 2.11 -18.06
N PHE A 230 9.42 2.73 -19.20
CA PHE A 230 8.51 3.76 -19.71
C PHE A 230 7.29 3.09 -20.32
N LYS A 231 6.08 3.52 -19.94
CA LYS A 231 4.84 3.04 -20.56
C LYS A 231 4.44 3.95 -21.72
N HIS A 232 3.99 5.15 -21.41
CA HIS A 232 3.62 6.22 -22.35
C HIS A 232 3.12 7.42 -21.56
N TYR A 233 2.88 8.53 -22.24
CA TYR A 233 2.07 9.62 -21.72
C TYR A 233 0.61 9.17 -21.56
N ARG A 234 0.04 9.42 -20.40
CA ARG A 234 -1.36 9.12 -20.09
C ARG A 234 -2.08 10.39 -19.67
N ASN A 235 -3.36 10.47 -20.02
CA ASN A 235 -4.23 11.51 -19.45
C ASN A 235 -4.19 11.43 -17.92
N GLN A 236 -4.02 12.58 -17.27
CA GLN A 236 -3.87 12.70 -15.83
C GLN A 236 -5.01 12.02 -15.06
N ARG A 237 -6.27 12.30 -15.43
CA ARG A 237 -7.46 11.75 -14.75
C ARG A 237 -7.47 10.23 -14.85
N GLY A 238 -7.15 9.68 -16.02
CA GLY A 238 -7.02 8.24 -16.23
C GLY A 238 -5.91 7.61 -15.39
N LEU A 239 -4.74 8.26 -15.32
CA LEU A 239 -3.61 7.78 -14.53
C LEU A 239 -3.87 7.85 -13.02
N PHE A 240 -4.50 8.92 -12.53
CA PHE A 240 -4.86 9.06 -11.12
C PHE A 240 -5.97 8.11 -10.72
N LYS A 241 -6.97 7.87 -11.58
CA LYS A 241 -7.95 6.79 -11.37
C LYS A 241 -7.25 5.43 -11.25
N TYR A 242 -6.31 5.14 -12.16
CA TYR A 242 -5.51 3.91 -12.10
C TYR A 242 -4.70 3.80 -10.79
N PHE A 243 -4.06 4.89 -10.34
CA PHE A 243 -3.32 4.93 -9.07
C PHE A 243 -4.23 4.72 -7.87
N ALA A 244 -5.40 5.34 -7.86
CA ALA A 244 -6.39 5.16 -6.81
C ALA A 244 -6.87 3.70 -6.71
N HIS A 245 -7.08 3.02 -7.85
CA HIS A 245 -7.39 1.59 -7.85
C HIS A 245 -6.24 0.74 -7.29
N ARG A 246 -4.98 1.10 -7.58
CA ARG A 246 -3.81 0.41 -7.02
C ARG A 246 -3.74 0.58 -5.52
N VAL A 247 -3.82 1.81 -5.02
CA VAL A 247 -3.81 2.10 -3.58
C VAL A 247 -5.00 1.45 -2.87
N ALA A 248 -6.20 1.48 -3.47
CA ALA A 248 -7.39 0.90 -2.84
C ALA A 248 -7.41 -0.64 -2.85
N GLY A 249 -6.77 -1.25 -3.85
CA GLY A 249 -6.77 -2.69 -4.10
C GLY A 249 -5.52 -3.41 -3.62
N VAL A 250 -4.39 -2.75 -3.42
CA VAL A 250 -3.11 -3.34 -3.03
C VAL A 250 -2.46 -2.38 -2.04
N PHE A 251 -2.31 -2.81 -0.79
CA PHE A 251 -1.75 -2.01 0.31
C PHE A 251 -2.33 -0.59 0.38
N GLY A 252 -3.62 -0.50 0.73
CA GLY A 252 -4.22 0.76 1.14
C GLY A 252 -3.58 1.26 2.43
N ILE A 253 -2.65 2.20 2.27
CA ILE A 253 -1.95 3.00 3.30
C ILE A 253 -0.91 2.19 4.11
#